data_AF-A0A192XF72-F1
#
_entry.id   AF-A0A192XF72-F1
#
_cell.length_a   1.000
_cell.length_b   1.000
_cell.length_c   1.000
_cell.angle_alpha   90.00
_cell.angle_beta   90.00
_cell.angle_gamma   90.00
#
_symmetry.space_group_name_H-M   'P 1'
#
loop_
_entity.id
_entity.type
_entity.pdbx_description
1 polymer ?
#
loop_
_entity_poly.entity_id
_entity_poly.type
_entity_poly.pdbx_seq_one_letter_code
_entity_poly.pdbx_strand_id
1 'polypeptide(L)'
;MKKKLFALAALVAALGSTAGTASAQDVLTGDTRLACEAILCLSSGTRPSECTPSLSRYFNITKRKLSDTIRARLNFLQLCPVASQTPEMQSLVSAISRGAGRCDAQSLNSTLVMWTGGYDDGRTYISNQLPDYCGAYTGHAYTDFASSGTLPRYVGTPERGGYWVEARDYDRALAEYNERIRREDEERRRQSWLN
;
A
#
# COMPACT_ATOMS: atom_id res chain seq x y z
N MET A 1 -53.47 -42.98 -24.27
CA MET A 1 -52.35 -42.00 -24.26
C MET A 1 -52.94 -40.61 -24.46
N LYS A 2 -52.55 -39.62 -23.63
CA LYS A 2 -52.47 -38.16 -23.91
C LYS A 2 -53.76 -37.45 -24.44
N LYS A 3 -54.26 -36.33 -23.92
CA LYS A 3 -53.84 -35.32 -22.94
C LYS A 3 -55.11 -34.49 -22.61
N LYS A 4 -55.24 -34.04 -21.36
CA LYS A 4 -56.28 -33.11 -20.89
C LYS A 4 -56.04 -31.71 -21.45
N LEU A 5 -57.09 -31.05 -21.90
CA LEU A 5 -57.15 -29.61 -22.16
C LEU A 5 -58.15 -29.02 -21.16
N PHE A 6 -57.65 -28.23 -20.21
CA PHE A 6 -58.48 -27.35 -19.40
C PHE A 6 -57.90 -25.94 -19.44
N ALA A 7 -58.82 -24.99 -19.58
CA ALA A 7 -58.62 -23.62 -19.99
C ALA A 7 -57.85 -22.76 -18.97
N LEU A 8 -57.21 -21.72 -19.51
CA LEU A 8 -56.61 -20.62 -18.78
C LEU A 8 -57.67 -19.80 -18.02
N ALA A 9 -57.40 -19.51 -16.76
CA ALA A 9 -57.92 -18.34 -16.07
C ALA A 9 -56.73 -17.63 -15.41
N ALA A 10 -56.43 -16.42 -15.89
CA ALA A 10 -55.39 -15.55 -15.36
C ALA A 10 -55.88 -14.89 -14.07
N LEU A 11 -55.10 -15.01 -12.99
CA LEU A 11 -55.22 -14.16 -11.82
C LEU A 11 -53.85 -13.51 -11.56
N VAL A 12 -53.73 -12.25 -11.93
CA VAL A 12 -52.54 -11.42 -11.68
C VAL A 12 -52.60 -10.97 -10.23
N ALA A 13 -51.87 -11.65 -9.36
CA ALA A 13 -51.59 -11.16 -8.01
C ALA A 13 -50.24 -10.44 -8.05
N ALA A 14 -50.29 -9.11 -8.14
CA ALA A 14 -49.14 -8.23 -7.94
C ALA A 14 -48.70 -8.31 -6.48
N LEU A 15 -47.77 -9.21 -6.16
CA LEU A 15 -47.01 -9.15 -4.92
C LEU A 15 -45.89 -8.14 -5.14
N GLY A 16 -46.10 -6.96 -4.55
CA GLY A 16 -45.19 -5.83 -4.58
C GLY A 16 -43.78 -6.27 -4.20
N SER A 17 -42.83 -5.97 -5.09
CA SER A 17 -41.42 -5.96 -4.76
C SER A 17 -41.25 -4.96 -3.62
N THR A 18 -41.00 -5.42 -2.40
CA THR A 18 -40.35 -4.59 -1.39
C THR A 18 -38.94 -4.37 -1.91
N ALA A 19 -38.77 -3.36 -2.76
CA ALA A 19 -37.48 -2.75 -2.98
C ALA A 19 -37.02 -2.28 -1.61
N GLY A 20 -36.09 -3.04 -1.01
CA GLY A 20 -35.35 -2.55 0.14
C GLY A 20 -34.74 -1.23 -0.29
N THR A 21 -35.18 -0.15 0.32
CA THR A 21 -34.47 1.12 0.26
C THR A 21 -33.10 0.84 0.86
N ALA A 22 -32.11 0.59 0.02
CA ALA A 22 -30.72 0.73 0.42
C ALA A 22 -30.60 2.18 0.91
N SER A 23 -30.40 2.36 2.22
CA SER A 23 -30.23 3.67 2.84
C SER A 23 -28.97 4.33 2.27
N ALA A 24 -29.16 5.12 1.24
CA ALA A 24 -28.15 6.01 0.69
C ALA A 24 -28.18 7.32 1.50
N GLN A 25 -26.99 7.76 1.92
CA GLN A 25 -26.68 9.02 2.62
C GLN A 25 -27.04 9.13 4.11
N ASP A 26 -26.38 8.32 4.96
CA ASP A 26 -25.84 8.92 6.19
C ASP A 26 -24.63 9.76 5.77
N VAL A 27 -24.79 11.09 5.73
CA VAL A 27 -23.67 12.00 5.51
C VAL A 27 -22.69 11.82 6.66
N LEU A 28 -21.58 11.14 6.40
CA LEU A 28 -20.53 10.98 7.40
C LEU A 28 -19.98 12.35 7.78
N THR A 29 -19.86 12.63 9.07
CA THR A 29 -19.34 13.89 9.58
C THR A 29 -18.11 13.66 10.47
N GLY A 30 -17.34 14.73 10.69
CA GLY A 30 -16.19 14.73 11.60
C GLY A 30 -15.14 13.66 11.29
N ASP A 31 -14.60 13.04 12.35
CA ASP A 31 -13.54 12.03 12.26
C ASP A 31 -14.00 10.75 11.54
N THR A 32 -15.30 10.41 11.58
CA THR A 32 -15.83 9.26 10.83
C THR A 32 -15.67 9.45 9.33
N ARG A 33 -15.98 10.65 8.81
CA ARG A 33 -15.76 10.99 7.40
C ARG A 33 -14.28 10.89 7.03
N LEU A 34 -13.43 11.53 7.84
CA LEU A 34 -11.98 11.55 7.60
C LEU A 34 -11.36 10.16 7.67
N ALA A 35 -11.87 9.27 8.53
CA ALA A 35 -11.41 7.89 8.62
C ALA A 35 -11.72 7.12 7.34
N CYS A 36 -12.95 7.22 6.82
CA CYS A 36 -13.32 6.55 5.57
C CYS A 36 -12.53 7.09 4.37
N GLU A 37 -12.38 8.42 4.27
CA GLU A 37 -11.56 9.05 3.24
C GLU A 37 -10.09 8.65 3.38
N ALA A 38 -9.55 8.55 4.60
CA ALA A 38 -8.19 8.11 4.82
C ALA A 38 -7.97 6.67 4.35
N ILE A 39 -8.92 5.75 4.57
CA ILE A 39 -8.83 4.37 4.05
C ILE A 39 -8.69 4.39 2.53
N LEU A 40 -9.54 5.15 1.83
CA LEU A 40 -9.49 5.26 0.37
C LEU A 40 -8.17 5.88 -0.11
N CYS A 41 -7.78 7.00 0.48
CA CYS A 41 -6.56 7.73 0.11
C CYS A 41 -5.28 6.95 0.42
N LEU A 42 -5.25 6.18 1.50
CA LEU A 42 -4.13 5.30 1.85
C LEU A 42 -4.14 4.00 1.06
N SER A 43 -5.24 3.68 0.37
CA SER A 43 -5.28 2.54 -0.55
C SER A 43 -4.78 2.90 -1.95
N SER A 44 -4.58 4.19 -2.24
CA SER A 44 -3.98 4.66 -3.48
C SER A 44 -2.51 5.03 -3.31
N GLY A 45 -1.71 4.70 -4.32
CA GLY A 45 -0.38 5.22 -4.53
C GLY A 45 -0.35 6.68 -4.96
N THR A 46 -1.48 7.19 -5.46
CA THR A 46 -1.63 8.60 -5.81
C THR A 46 -2.25 9.38 -4.66
N ARG A 47 -1.82 10.64 -4.49
CA ARG A 47 -2.30 11.51 -3.41
C ARG A 47 -2.85 12.79 -4.00
N PRO A 48 -4.10 12.79 -4.48
CA PRO A 48 -4.75 14.02 -4.92
C PRO A 48 -4.95 14.98 -3.74
N SER A 49 -5.12 16.26 -4.05
CA SER A 49 -5.23 17.33 -3.04
C SER A 49 -6.37 17.11 -2.02
N GLU A 50 -7.42 16.42 -2.47
CA GLU A 50 -8.64 16.05 -1.77
C GLU A 50 -8.35 15.10 -0.60
N CYS A 51 -7.26 14.35 -0.67
CA CYS A 51 -6.82 13.46 0.41
C CYS A 51 -6.15 14.21 1.57
N THR A 52 -5.76 15.47 1.39
CA THR A 52 -4.96 16.23 2.38
C THR A 52 -5.59 16.28 3.78
N PRO A 53 -6.89 16.58 3.96
CA PRO A 53 -7.49 16.67 5.29
C PRO A 53 -7.43 15.33 6.04
N SER A 54 -7.77 14.25 5.35
CA SER A 54 -7.87 12.89 5.90
C SER A 54 -6.51 12.28 6.18
N LEU A 55 -5.55 12.49 5.27
CA LEU A 55 -4.15 12.09 5.49
C LEU A 55 -3.48 12.90 6.59
N SER A 56 -3.71 14.22 6.65
CA SER A 56 -3.19 15.07 7.73
C SER A 56 -3.70 14.59 9.10
N ARG A 57 -5.01 14.35 9.21
CA ARG A 57 -5.61 13.80 10.43
C ARG A 57 -4.99 12.46 10.83
N TYR A 58 -4.80 11.56 9.88
CA TYR A 58 -4.21 10.23 10.10
C TYR A 58 -2.73 10.31 10.53
N PHE A 59 -1.90 11.06 9.79
CA PHE A 59 -0.46 11.12 10.05
C PHE A 59 -0.12 11.93 11.31
N ASN A 60 -0.95 12.90 11.70
CA ASN A 60 -0.82 13.63 12.97
C ASN A 60 -1.17 12.78 14.20
N ILE A 61 -1.74 11.58 14.03
CA ILE A 61 -1.88 10.63 15.13
C ILE A 61 -0.49 10.04 15.42
N THR A 62 0.16 10.60 16.44
CA THR A 62 1.46 10.15 16.92
C THR A 62 1.42 9.91 18.43
N LYS A 63 2.06 8.82 18.87
CA LYS A 63 2.28 8.47 20.28
C LYS A 63 3.78 8.25 20.51
N ARG A 64 4.17 8.17 21.79
CA ARG A 64 5.59 7.97 22.18
C ARG A 64 6.19 6.67 21.65
N LYS A 65 5.40 5.59 21.58
CA LYS A 65 5.83 4.30 21.04
C LYS A 65 5.18 4.06 19.69
N LEU A 66 5.95 3.48 18.76
CA LEU A 66 5.43 3.13 17.43
C LEU A 66 4.23 2.18 17.51
N SER A 67 4.25 1.20 18.41
CA SER A 67 3.13 0.28 18.62
C SER A 67 1.85 1.01 19.06
N ASP A 68 1.97 2.02 19.90
CA ASP A 68 0.84 2.84 20.35
C ASP A 68 0.34 3.76 19.23
N THR A 69 1.24 4.27 18.38
CA THR A 69 0.89 5.03 17.17
C THR A 69 0.10 4.15 16.19
N ILE A 70 0.58 2.93 15.91
CA ILE A 70 -0.11 1.97 15.04
C ILE A 70 -1.50 1.64 15.59
N ARG A 71 -1.62 1.37 16.90
CA ARG A 71 -2.91 1.10 17.53
C ARG A 71 -3.86 2.30 17.44
N ALA A 72 -3.36 3.52 17.70
CA ALA A 72 -4.17 4.73 17.62
C ALA A 72 -4.62 5.03 16.18
N ARG A 73 -3.76 4.82 15.19
CA ARG A 73 -4.11 4.92 13.77
C ARG A 73 -5.14 3.87 13.35
N LEU A 74 -4.98 2.63 13.80
CA LEU A 74 -5.97 1.57 13.61
C LEU A 74 -7.33 1.96 14.18
N ASN A 75 -7.37 2.43 15.43
CA ASN A 75 -8.62 2.87 16.07
C ASN A 75 -9.28 4.03 15.32
N PHE A 76 -8.50 4.97 14.77
CA PHE A 76 -9.02 6.05 13.93
C PHE A 76 -9.66 5.50 12.65
N LEU A 77 -8.99 4.58 11.94
CA LEU A 77 -9.55 3.98 10.72
C LEU A 77 -10.83 3.17 11.03
N GLN A 78 -10.91 2.54 12.21
CA GLN A 78 -12.10 1.82 12.68
C GLN A 78 -13.32 2.72 12.97
N LEU A 79 -13.16 4.06 13.00
CA LEU A 79 -14.30 4.98 13.04
C LEU A 79 -15.12 4.91 11.75
N CYS A 80 -14.53 4.42 10.65
CA CYS A 80 -15.23 4.21 9.41
C CYS A 80 -16.09 2.93 9.47
N PRO A 81 -17.42 2.99 9.25
CA PRO A 81 -18.28 1.82 9.35
C PRO A 81 -17.89 0.65 8.43
N VAL A 82 -17.24 0.91 7.28
CA VAL A 82 -16.79 -0.17 6.37
C VAL A 82 -15.53 -0.88 6.84
N ALA A 83 -14.76 -0.30 7.78
CA ALA A 83 -13.49 -0.85 8.24
C ALA A 83 -13.62 -2.25 8.87
N SER A 84 -14.79 -2.56 9.44
CA SER A 84 -15.06 -3.82 10.12
C SER A 84 -16.13 -4.68 9.46
N GLN A 85 -16.64 -4.31 8.28
CA GLN A 85 -17.75 -5.02 7.64
C GLN A 85 -17.37 -6.40 7.11
N THR A 86 -16.14 -6.58 6.63
CA THR A 86 -15.64 -7.87 6.14
C THR A 86 -14.25 -8.17 6.69
N PRO A 87 -13.83 -9.45 6.76
CA PRO A 87 -12.47 -9.82 7.13
C PRO A 87 -11.40 -9.15 6.26
N GLU A 88 -11.68 -8.95 4.96
CA GLU A 88 -10.78 -8.31 4.00
C GLU A 88 -10.60 -6.82 4.30
N MET A 89 -11.67 -6.12 4.67
CA MET A 89 -11.59 -4.71 5.09
C MET A 89 -10.85 -4.56 6.42
N GLN A 90 -11.07 -5.47 7.38
CA GLN A 90 -10.33 -5.49 8.63
C GLN A 90 -8.83 -5.73 8.40
N SER A 91 -8.50 -6.67 7.50
CA SER A 91 -7.14 -6.94 7.06
C SER A 91 -6.50 -5.70 6.41
N LEU A 92 -7.20 -5.03 5.49
CA LEU A 92 -6.75 -3.80 4.84
C LEU A 92 -6.41 -2.73 5.89
N VAL A 93 -7.36 -2.44 6.78
CA VAL A 93 -7.21 -1.38 7.78
C VAL A 93 -6.07 -1.69 8.76
N SER A 94 -5.87 -2.96 9.13
CA SER A 94 -4.71 -3.41 9.89
C SER A 94 -3.40 -3.21 9.10
N ALA A 95 -3.37 -3.57 7.82
CA ALA A 95 -2.20 -3.40 6.96
C ALA A 95 -1.84 -1.92 6.77
N ILE A 96 -2.83 -1.06 6.48
CA ILE A 96 -2.68 0.40 6.40
C ILE A 96 -2.07 0.93 7.70
N SER A 97 -2.60 0.55 8.87
CA SER A 97 -2.11 1.03 10.17
C SER A 97 -0.63 0.77 10.41
N ARG A 98 -0.08 -0.31 9.81
CA ARG A 98 1.31 -0.74 9.95
C ARG A 98 2.20 -0.21 8.83
N GLY A 99 1.68 -0.07 7.61
CA GLY A 99 2.47 0.23 6.41
C GLY A 99 2.41 1.68 5.92
N ALA A 100 1.32 2.41 6.19
CA ALA A 100 1.14 3.77 5.67
C ALA A 100 2.26 4.72 6.11
N GLY A 101 2.92 5.35 5.13
CA GLY A 101 4.07 6.25 5.32
C GLY A 101 5.37 5.55 5.72
N ARG A 102 5.46 4.22 5.53
CA ARG A 102 6.65 3.41 5.85
C ARG A 102 7.09 2.49 4.70
N CYS A 103 6.22 2.31 3.72
CA CYS A 103 6.38 1.33 2.66
C CYS A 103 6.52 1.95 1.27
N ASP A 104 6.70 3.28 1.15
CA ASP A 104 7.12 3.90 -0.09
C ASP A 104 8.65 3.81 -0.26
N ALA A 105 9.14 3.98 -1.49
CA ALA A 105 10.56 3.83 -1.81
C ALA A 105 11.47 4.73 -0.96
N GLN A 106 11.07 5.98 -0.70
CA GLN A 106 11.84 6.92 0.12
C GLN A 106 11.94 6.43 1.57
N SER A 107 10.82 6.00 2.15
CA SER A 107 10.78 5.43 3.49
C SER A 107 11.64 4.16 3.59
N LEU A 108 11.58 3.26 2.60
CA LEU A 108 12.39 2.04 2.60
C LEU A 108 13.90 2.35 2.50
N ASN A 109 14.30 3.30 1.66
CA ASN A 109 15.70 3.70 1.53
C ASN A 109 16.29 4.31 2.80
N SER A 110 15.47 4.98 3.61
CA SER A 110 15.91 5.58 4.88
C SER A 110 15.85 4.62 6.06
N THR A 111 14.93 3.65 6.04
CA THR A 111 14.66 2.77 7.18
C THR A 111 15.34 1.41 7.10
N LEU A 112 15.66 0.92 5.89
CA LEU A 112 16.30 -0.38 5.67
C LEU A 112 17.82 -0.29 5.54
N VAL A 113 18.42 0.75 6.12
CA VAL A 113 19.88 0.89 6.16
C VAL A 113 20.44 -0.13 7.16
N MET A 114 21.31 -1.00 6.67
CA MET A 114 21.96 -2.08 7.40
C MET A 114 23.47 -1.85 7.42
N TRP A 115 24.14 -2.37 8.45
CA TRP A 115 25.59 -2.39 8.54
C TRP A 115 26.13 -3.78 8.19
N THR A 116 27.22 -3.84 7.47
CA THR A 116 28.01 -5.07 7.23
C THR A 116 29.50 -4.78 7.41
N GLY A 117 30.28 -5.81 7.73
CA GLY A 117 31.72 -5.70 7.97
C GLY A 117 32.09 -5.52 9.45
N GLY A 118 33.40 -5.39 9.69
CA GLY A 118 33.99 -5.19 11.01
C GLY A 118 34.00 -3.73 11.45
N TYR A 119 34.77 -3.44 12.50
CA TYR A 119 34.90 -2.09 13.06
C TYR A 119 35.63 -1.12 12.10
N ASP A 120 36.64 -1.60 11.37
CA ASP A 120 37.53 -0.78 10.55
C ASP A 120 37.15 -0.71 9.05
N ASP A 121 36.37 -1.68 8.55
CA ASP A 121 36.01 -1.82 7.13
C ASP A 121 34.51 -1.82 6.86
N GLY A 122 33.72 -1.56 7.90
CA GLY A 122 32.27 -1.68 7.81
C GLY A 122 31.65 -0.64 6.88
N ARG A 123 30.55 -1.05 6.24
CA ARG A 123 29.83 -0.26 5.25
C ARG A 123 28.34 -0.37 5.49
N THR A 124 27.62 0.70 5.16
CA THR A 124 26.17 0.68 5.12
C THR A 124 25.67 0.22 3.75
N TYR A 125 24.59 -0.55 3.74
CA TYR A 125 23.83 -0.88 2.54
C TYR A 125 22.33 -0.78 2.81
N ILE A 126 21.52 -0.68 1.77
CA ILE A 126 20.06 -0.72 1.89
C ILE A 126 19.60 -2.15 1.65
N SER A 127 18.92 -2.78 2.62
CA SER A 127 18.40 -4.13 2.45
C SER A 127 17.43 -4.22 1.28
N ASN A 128 17.56 -5.28 0.48
CA ASN A 128 16.64 -5.62 -0.60
C ASN A 128 15.43 -6.45 -0.14
N GLN A 129 15.34 -6.76 1.16
CA GLN A 129 14.24 -7.51 1.74
C GLN A 129 13.09 -6.57 2.08
N LEU A 130 11.98 -6.69 1.35
CA LEU A 130 10.76 -5.96 1.67
C LEU A 130 10.18 -6.51 2.99
N PRO A 131 9.97 -5.68 4.03
CA PRO A 131 9.39 -6.16 5.28
C PRO A 131 7.98 -6.73 5.07
N ASP A 132 7.63 -7.79 5.81
CA ASP A 132 6.33 -8.47 5.69
C ASP A 132 5.14 -7.52 5.81
N TYR A 133 5.21 -6.55 6.73
CA TYR A 133 4.13 -5.56 6.91
C TYR A 133 3.96 -4.65 5.69
N CYS A 134 5.03 -4.42 4.92
CA CYS A 134 4.93 -3.71 3.64
C CYS A 134 4.36 -4.61 2.57
N GLY A 135 4.78 -5.87 2.47
CA GLY A 135 4.17 -6.83 1.53
C GLY A 135 2.66 -6.99 1.75
N ALA A 136 2.23 -7.09 3.01
CA ALA A 136 0.82 -7.19 3.39
C ALA A 136 0.00 -5.93 3.03
N TYR A 137 0.64 -4.76 3.03
CA TYR A 137 -0.03 -3.50 2.70
C TYR A 137 0.00 -3.22 1.20
N THR A 138 1.18 -3.18 0.59
CA THR A 138 1.34 -2.79 -0.82
C THR A 138 0.83 -3.86 -1.78
N GLY A 139 0.74 -5.12 -1.34
CA GLY A 139 0.17 -6.24 -2.08
C GLY A 139 -1.30 -6.53 -1.75
N HIS A 140 -1.96 -5.70 -0.93
CA HIS A 140 -3.34 -5.95 -0.54
C HIS A 140 -4.29 -5.79 -1.75
N ALA A 141 -5.28 -6.66 -1.87
CA ALA A 141 -6.23 -6.70 -3.00
C ALA A 141 -7.06 -5.42 -3.21
N TYR A 142 -7.09 -4.54 -2.20
CA TYR A 142 -7.81 -3.27 -2.22
C TYR A 142 -6.90 -2.06 -2.37
N THR A 143 -5.64 -2.27 -2.71
CA THR A 143 -4.68 -1.20 -2.94
C THR A 143 -4.29 -1.13 -4.42
N ASP A 144 -3.99 0.07 -4.91
CA ASP A 144 -3.67 0.29 -6.32
C ASP A 144 -2.17 0.40 -6.60
N PHE A 145 -1.27 0.22 -5.62
CA PHE A 145 0.15 0.55 -5.76
C PHE A 145 0.81 -0.10 -6.99
N ALA A 146 0.40 -1.33 -7.30
CA ALA A 146 0.86 -2.05 -8.48
C ALA A 146 0.40 -1.39 -9.79
N SER A 147 -0.89 -1.03 -9.91
CA SER A 147 -1.46 -0.43 -11.12
C SER A 147 -1.12 1.06 -11.26
N SER A 148 -0.91 1.78 -10.15
CA SER A 148 -0.48 3.19 -10.13
C SER A 148 1.04 3.37 -10.32
N GLY A 149 1.79 2.26 -10.42
CA GLY A 149 3.23 2.27 -10.64
C GLY A 149 4.05 2.73 -9.44
N THR A 150 3.44 2.82 -8.25
CA THR A 150 4.09 3.28 -7.01
C THR A 150 4.59 2.14 -6.12
N LEU A 151 4.29 0.88 -6.47
CA LEU A 151 4.80 -0.30 -5.78
C LEU A 151 6.34 -0.22 -5.70
N PRO A 152 6.95 -0.30 -4.51
CA PRO A 152 8.40 -0.25 -4.39
C PRO A 152 9.06 -1.45 -5.08
N ARG A 153 10.12 -1.18 -5.83
CA ARG A 153 10.98 -2.18 -6.46
C ARG A 153 12.43 -1.89 -6.15
N TYR A 154 13.19 -2.93 -5.84
CA TYR A 154 14.61 -2.80 -5.52
C TYR A 154 15.46 -2.88 -6.78
N VAL A 155 16.34 -1.90 -6.97
CA VAL A 155 17.28 -1.80 -8.08
C VAL A 155 18.66 -2.23 -7.62
N GLY A 156 19.29 -3.10 -8.42
CA GLY A 156 20.68 -3.50 -8.19
C GLY A 156 20.87 -4.52 -7.07
N THR A 157 22.07 -4.54 -6.49
CA THR A 157 22.41 -5.41 -5.34
C THR A 157 22.84 -4.58 -4.14
N PRO A 158 22.54 -5.04 -2.90
CA PRO A 158 22.93 -4.34 -1.69
C PRO A 158 24.42 -3.96 -1.62
N GLU A 159 25.29 -4.90 -1.99
CA GLU A 159 26.75 -4.77 -1.91
C GLU A 159 27.30 -3.71 -2.87
N ARG A 160 26.51 -3.33 -3.87
CA ARG A 160 26.89 -2.40 -4.92
C ARG A 160 25.99 -1.16 -4.93
N GLY A 161 25.48 -0.78 -3.76
CA GLY A 161 24.69 0.44 -3.58
C GLY A 161 23.33 0.38 -4.29
N GLY A 162 22.66 -0.77 -4.20
CA GLY A 162 21.28 -0.92 -4.60
C GLY A 162 20.32 -0.12 -3.70
N TYR A 163 19.12 0.15 -4.21
CA TYR A 163 18.15 1.03 -3.56
C TYR A 163 16.72 0.78 -4.07
N TRP A 164 15.73 1.20 -3.30
CA TRP A 164 14.31 1.12 -3.65
C TRP A 164 13.88 2.31 -4.52
N VAL A 165 13.06 2.05 -5.53
CA VAL A 165 12.37 3.05 -6.35
C VAL A 165 10.91 2.66 -6.52
N GLU A 166 10.09 3.58 -7.01
CA GLU A 166 8.73 3.24 -7.46
C GLU A 166 8.79 2.44 -8.77
N ALA A 167 7.86 1.50 -8.97
CA ALA A 167 7.82 0.64 -10.14
C ALA A 167 7.84 1.40 -11.48
N ARG A 168 7.21 2.57 -11.56
CA ARG A 168 7.18 3.43 -12.75
C ARG A 168 8.55 3.99 -13.14
N ASP A 169 9.46 4.12 -12.17
CA ASP A 169 10.81 4.66 -12.38
C ASP A 169 11.87 3.53 -12.49
N TYR A 170 11.45 2.27 -12.36
CA TYR A 170 12.34 1.13 -12.23
C TYR A 170 13.31 0.97 -13.41
N ASP A 171 12.82 1.01 -14.64
CA ASP A 171 13.65 0.77 -15.82
C ASP A 171 14.70 1.87 -16.01
N ARG A 172 14.33 3.13 -15.73
CA ARG A 172 15.25 4.27 -15.74
C ARG A 172 16.33 4.09 -14.68
N ALA A 173 15.92 3.82 -13.44
CA ALA A 173 16.83 3.64 -12.31
C ALA A 173 17.78 2.45 -12.51
N LEU A 174 17.30 1.36 -13.12
CA LEU A 174 18.10 0.19 -13.44
C LEU A 174 19.15 0.49 -14.52
N ALA A 175 18.81 1.25 -15.56
CA ALA A 175 19.76 1.66 -16.58
C ALA A 175 20.88 2.55 -15.98
N GLU A 176 20.51 3.54 -15.16
CA GLU A 176 21.46 4.41 -14.45
C GLU A 176 22.39 3.61 -13.51
N TYR A 177 21.81 2.67 -12.75
CA TYR A 177 22.56 1.77 -11.89
C TYR A 177 23.56 0.94 -12.70
N ASN A 178 23.13 0.28 -13.78
CA ASN A 178 24.00 -0.58 -14.59
C ASN A 178 25.15 0.21 -15.24
N GLU A 179 24.90 1.45 -15.67
CA GLU A 179 25.94 2.31 -16.22
C GLU A 179 26.98 2.72 -15.17
N ARG A 180 26.55 3.07 -13.94
CA ARG A 180 27.47 3.33 -12.82
C ARG A 180 28.35 2.11 -12.56
N ILE A 181 27.74 0.94 -12.46
CA ILE A 181 28.39 -0.33 -12.18
C ILE A 181 29.45 -0.67 -13.23
N ARG A 182 29.14 -0.46 -14.51
CA ARG A 182 30.06 -0.66 -15.62
C ARG A 182 31.31 0.23 -15.48
N ARG A 183 31.13 1.51 -15.16
CA ARG A 183 32.24 2.46 -14.97
C ARG A 183 33.14 2.06 -13.80
N GLU A 184 32.55 1.75 -12.65
CA GLU A 184 33.29 1.27 -11.47
C GLU A 184 34.11 0.00 -11.78
N ASP A 185 33.54 -0.91 -12.57
CA ASP A 185 34.20 -2.17 -12.93
C ASP A 185 35.35 -1.96 -13.92
N GLU A 186 35.21 -1.01 -14.85
CA GLU A 186 36.27 -0.60 -15.76
C GLU A 186 37.42 0.09 -15.03
N GLU A 187 37.11 0.99 -14.09
CA GLU A 187 38.10 1.66 -13.25
C GLU A 187 38.85 0.67 -12.38
N ARG A 188 38.14 -0.25 -11.70
CA ARG A 188 38.77 -1.30 -10.88
C ARG A 188 39.68 -2.19 -11.72
N ARG A 189 39.24 -2.59 -12.92
CA ARG A 189 40.08 -3.34 -13.85
C ARG A 189 41.33 -2.54 -14.23
N ARG A 190 41.19 -1.26 -14.61
CA ARG A 190 42.32 -0.39 -14.96
C ARG A 190 43.33 -0.27 -13.82
N GLN A 191 42.87 -0.04 -12.59
CA GLN A 191 43.74 0.07 -11.42
C GLN A 191 44.48 -1.25 -11.13
N SER A 192 43.82 -2.39 -11.33
CA SER A 192 44.45 -3.71 -11.19
C SER A 192 45.54 -4.00 -12.23
N TRP A 193 45.56 -3.31 -13.37
CA TRP A 193 46.63 -3.41 -14.37
C TRP A 193 47.81 -2.46 -14.10
N LEU A 194 47.62 -1.46 -13.22
CA LEU A 194 48.63 -0.45 -12.88
C LEU A 194 49.42 -0.77 -11.61
N ASN A 195 48.88 -1.66 -10.76
CA ASN A 195 49.52 -2.19 -9.55
C ASN A 195 50.06 -3.60 -9.81
#